data_AF-A0A175VRX5-F1
#
_entry.id   AF-A0A175VRX5-F1
#
_cell.length_a   1.000
_cell.length_b   1.000
_cell.length_c   1.000
_cell.angle_alpha   90.00
_cell.angle_beta   90.00
_cell.angle_gamma   90.00
#
_symmetry.space_group_name_H-M   'P 1'
#
loop_
_entity.id
_entity.type
_entity.pdbx_description
1 polymer ?
#
loop_
_entity_poly.entity_id
_entity_poly.type
_entity_poly.pdbx_seq_one_letter_code
_entity_poly.pdbx_strand_id
1 'polypeptide(L)'
;MSMSAKIAKDMRNNNLLEGIDGETQTFTFNFGNFDDYIFGYAERHRIVLPGEFDAEGMGGKCPIPTREDPWDTAVTFRRYEKECGRSDGPPKPTIGRDRHDITTWSSAERRGHSLTGRDPLSKRGIEALKMGLVMVSD
;
A
#
# COMPACT_ATOMS: atom_id res chain seq x y z
N MET A 1 13.25 19.25 -7.29
CA MET A 1 12.34 18.35 -8.03
C MET A 1 11.79 17.37 -7.02
N SER A 2 10.47 17.35 -6.75
CA SER A 2 9.90 16.25 -5.98
C SER A 2 10.22 14.96 -6.72
N MET A 3 10.64 13.92 -6.00
CA MET A 3 11.08 12.67 -6.61
C MET A 3 9.99 12.10 -7.52
N SER A 4 8.73 12.24 -7.13
CA SER A 4 7.56 11.81 -7.90
C SER A 4 7.39 12.55 -9.23
N ALA A 5 7.52 13.89 -9.25
CA ALA A 5 7.37 14.66 -10.48
C ALA A 5 8.52 14.44 -11.48
N LYS A 6 9.75 14.27 -10.96
CA LYS A 6 10.90 13.89 -11.79
C LYS A 6 10.69 12.54 -12.46
N ILE A 7 10.34 11.53 -11.65
CA ILE A 7 10.11 10.17 -12.12
C ILE A 7 8.96 10.15 -13.13
N ALA A 8 7.85 10.83 -12.86
CA ALA A 8 6.73 10.91 -13.79
C ALA A 8 7.14 11.50 -15.15
N LYS A 9 7.86 12.63 -15.15
CA LYS A 9 8.35 13.26 -16.38
C LYS A 9 9.35 12.39 -17.14
N ASP A 10 10.29 11.77 -16.43
CA ASP A 10 11.27 10.86 -17.03
C ASP A 10 10.57 9.62 -17.62
N MET A 11 9.60 9.05 -16.91
CA MET A 11 8.85 7.90 -17.42
C MET A 11 7.97 8.28 -18.62
N ARG A 12 7.37 9.48 -18.64
CA ARG A 12 6.65 10.03 -19.80
C ARG A 12 7.59 10.20 -21.00
N ASN A 13 8.76 10.79 -20.81
CA ASN A 13 9.77 10.99 -21.86
C ASN A 13 10.33 9.68 -22.43
N ASN A 14 10.29 8.61 -21.65
CA ASN A 14 10.75 7.28 -22.05
C ASN A 14 9.61 6.35 -22.50
N ASN A 15 8.38 6.87 -22.68
CA ASN A 15 7.19 6.08 -23.03
C ASN A 15 6.95 4.88 -22.09
N LEU A 16 7.39 4.98 -20.84
CA LEU A 16 7.17 3.96 -19.82
C LEU A 16 5.77 4.05 -19.22
N LEU A 17 5.10 5.18 -19.43
CA LEU A 17 3.76 5.47 -18.95
C LEU A 17 2.83 5.64 -20.14
N GLU A 18 2.25 4.53 -20.59
CA GLU A 18 1.22 4.55 -21.63
C GLU A 18 0.04 3.71 -21.19
N GLY A 19 -1.15 4.12 -21.62
CA GLY A 19 -2.37 3.36 -21.42
C GLY A 19 -3.37 4.00 -20.47
N ILE A 20 -4.60 3.53 -20.62
CA ILE A 20 -5.70 3.82 -19.70
C ILE A 20 -5.59 2.82 -18.55
N ASP A 21 -5.60 3.34 -17.33
CA ASP A 21 -5.61 2.51 -16.12
C ASP A 21 -6.64 3.06 -15.15
N GLY A 22 -7.87 2.58 -15.31
CA GLY A 22 -9.01 2.95 -14.48
C GLY A 22 -9.90 4.03 -15.10
N GLU A 23 -11.20 3.82 -14.94
CA GLU A 23 -12.22 4.66 -15.58
C GLU A 23 -13.46 4.79 -14.70
N THR A 24 -14.07 5.97 -14.78
CA THR A 24 -15.36 6.32 -14.20
C THR A 24 -16.26 6.86 -15.31
N GLN A 25 -17.54 7.09 -15.03
CA GLN A 25 -18.45 7.71 -16.00
C GLN A 25 -18.01 9.09 -16.52
N THR A 26 -17.18 9.81 -15.76
CA THR A 26 -16.81 11.22 -16.06
C THR A 26 -15.32 11.45 -16.24
N PHE A 27 -14.50 10.42 -16.01
CA PHE A 27 -13.06 10.54 -16.01
C PHE A 27 -12.40 9.22 -16.32
N THR A 28 -11.45 9.27 -17.26
CA THR A 28 -10.58 8.16 -17.63
C THR A 28 -9.17 8.53 -17.19
N PHE A 29 -8.54 7.70 -16.34
CA PHE A 29 -7.16 7.91 -15.94
C PHE A 29 -6.24 7.41 -17.05
N ASN A 30 -5.41 8.31 -17.58
CA ASN A 30 -4.39 7.98 -18.58
C ASN A 30 -3.01 8.12 -17.94
N PHE A 31 -2.30 7.01 -17.79
CA PHE A 31 -1.00 6.98 -17.13
C PHE A 31 0.01 7.89 -17.84
N GLY A 32 -0.13 8.10 -19.15
CA GLY A 32 0.66 9.03 -19.94
C GLY A 32 0.49 10.51 -19.56
N ASN A 33 -0.46 10.85 -18.70
CA ASN A 33 -0.68 12.19 -18.15
C ASN A 33 -0.44 12.26 -16.65
N PHE A 34 0.34 11.32 -16.09
CA PHE A 34 0.49 11.19 -14.65
C PHE A 34 1.02 12.45 -13.96
N ASP A 35 1.98 13.14 -14.56
CA ASP A 35 2.49 14.43 -14.12
C ASP A 35 1.42 15.52 -14.09
N ASP A 36 0.58 15.63 -15.12
CA ASP A 36 -0.54 16.59 -15.16
C ASP A 36 -1.50 16.39 -13.97
N TYR A 37 -1.75 15.13 -13.57
CA TYR A 37 -2.58 14.83 -12.41
C TYR A 37 -1.90 15.22 -11.09
N ILE A 38 -0.59 15.04 -10.96
CA ILE A 38 0.18 15.50 -9.79
C ILE A 38 0.11 17.03 -9.69
N PHE A 39 0.31 17.76 -10.79
CA PHE A 39 0.23 19.22 -10.81
C PHE A 39 -1.17 19.70 -10.50
N GLY A 40 -2.20 19.09 -11.10
CA GLY A 40 -3.58 19.44 -10.79
C GLY A 40 -3.96 19.19 -9.33
N TYR A 41 -3.46 18.11 -8.72
CA TYR A 41 -3.68 17.83 -7.30
C TYR A 41 -2.99 18.89 -6.44
N ALA A 42 -1.74 19.25 -6.78
CA ALA A 42 -0.99 20.26 -6.07
C ALA A 42 -1.66 21.63 -6.12
N GLU A 43 -2.12 22.09 -7.28
CA GLU A 43 -2.83 23.37 -7.39
C GLU A 43 -4.14 23.35 -6.59
N ARG A 44 -4.96 22.30 -6.76
CA ARG A 44 -6.24 22.16 -6.06
C ARG A 44 -6.09 22.24 -4.53
N HIS A 45 -5.05 21.63 -4.00
CA HIS A 45 -4.78 21.56 -2.56
C HIS A 45 -3.76 22.59 -2.07
N ARG A 46 -3.32 23.51 -2.94
CA ARG A 46 -2.32 24.55 -2.64
C ARG A 46 -1.03 23.98 -2.06
N ILE A 47 -0.59 22.83 -2.58
CA ILE A 47 0.64 22.17 -2.19
C ILE A 47 1.77 22.76 -3.03
N VAL A 48 2.80 23.29 -2.36
CA VAL A 48 4.02 23.75 -3.03
C VAL A 48 4.86 22.55 -3.42
N LEU A 49 5.02 22.32 -4.72
CA LEU A 49 5.91 21.28 -5.22
C LEU A 49 7.36 21.78 -5.23
N PRO A 50 8.31 21.05 -4.64
CA PRO A 50 9.71 21.47 -4.63
C PRO A 50 10.36 21.38 -6.03
N GLY A 51 10.81 22.50 -6.57
CA GLY A 51 11.54 22.61 -7.85
C GLY A 51 10.91 23.61 -8.83
N GLU A 52 11.40 23.63 -10.06
CA GLU A 52 10.84 24.43 -11.16
C GLU A 52 9.61 23.75 -11.76
N PHE A 53 8.52 23.71 -11.03
CA PHE A 53 7.22 23.31 -11.56
C PHE A 53 6.20 24.39 -11.30
N ASP A 54 5.53 24.79 -12.36
CA ASP A 54 4.37 25.65 -12.28
C ASP A 54 3.12 24.78 -12.38
N ALA A 55 2.34 24.76 -11.31
CA ALA A 55 1.06 24.04 -11.26
C ALA A 55 -0.12 24.94 -11.64
N GLU A 56 0.12 26.23 -11.92
CA GLU A 56 -0.92 27.20 -12.23
C GLU A 56 -1.75 26.77 -13.46
N GLY A 57 -3.07 26.74 -13.32
CA GLY A 57 -4.02 26.35 -14.36
C GLY A 57 -4.21 24.84 -14.55
N MET A 58 -3.54 23.99 -13.78
CA MET A 58 -3.61 22.52 -13.89
C MET A 58 -4.71 21.87 -13.04
N GLY A 59 -5.41 22.62 -12.19
CA GLY A 59 -6.34 22.12 -11.16
C GLY A 59 -7.55 21.39 -11.72
N GLY A 60 -7.89 21.69 -12.98
CA GLY A 60 -8.91 20.97 -13.75
C GLY A 60 -8.48 19.56 -14.20
N LYS A 61 -7.18 19.26 -14.21
CA LYS A 61 -6.65 17.92 -14.54
C LYS A 61 -6.86 16.92 -13.42
N CYS A 62 -6.92 17.38 -12.16
CA CYS A 62 -7.16 16.48 -11.04
C CYS A 62 -8.61 15.95 -11.10
N PRO A 63 -8.85 14.63 -11.07
CA PRO A 63 -10.21 14.09 -11.05
C PRO A 63 -10.97 14.53 -9.80
N ILE A 64 -12.29 14.70 -9.91
CA ILE A 64 -13.16 14.99 -8.75
C ILE A 64 -13.31 13.69 -7.93
N PRO A 65 -13.31 13.74 -6.59
CA PRO A 65 -13.58 12.56 -5.77
C PRO A 65 -14.87 11.86 -6.18
N THR A 66 -14.80 10.55 -6.41
CA THR A 66 -15.94 9.71 -6.82
C THR A 66 -16.16 8.56 -5.84
N ARG A 67 -17.38 8.00 -5.85
CA ARG A 67 -17.70 6.72 -5.19
C ARG A 67 -17.51 5.52 -6.11
N GLU A 68 -17.32 5.76 -7.41
CA GLU A 68 -16.96 4.71 -8.35
C GLU A 68 -15.56 4.18 -8.01
N ASP A 69 -15.32 2.89 -8.29
CA ASP A 69 -14.06 2.21 -8.06
C ASP A 69 -13.36 2.00 -9.40
N PRO A 70 -12.66 3.02 -9.93
CA PRO A 70 -12.16 2.98 -11.31
C PRO A 70 -11.13 1.86 -11.55
N TRP A 71 -10.47 1.37 -10.51
CA TRP A 71 -9.46 0.31 -10.59
C TRP A 71 -9.97 -1.06 -10.15
N ASP A 72 -11.29 -1.22 -9.95
CA ASP A 72 -11.88 -2.44 -9.41
C ASP A 72 -11.18 -2.92 -8.12
N THR A 73 -10.70 -1.97 -7.31
CA THR A 73 -9.92 -2.20 -6.08
C THR A 73 -10.66 -3.14 -5.14
N ALA A 74 -11.95 -2.93 -4.94
CA ALA A 74 -12.77 -3.75 -4.06
C ALA A 74 -12.96 -5.16 -4.61
N VAL A 75 -13.12 -5.32 -5.94
CA VAL A 75 -13.23 -6.63 -6.58
C VAL A 75 -11.90 -7.38 -6.48
N THR A 76 -10.80 -6.70 -6.82
CA THR A 76 -9.44 -7.23 -6.77
C THR A 76 -9.04 -7.60 -5.35
N PHE A 77 -9.36 -6.76 -4.36
CA PHE A 77 -9.10 -7.03 -2.95
C PHE A 77 -9.90 -8.25 -2.46
N ARG A 78 -11.20 -8.37 -2.80
CA ARG A 78 -11.99 -9.56 -2.45
C ARG A 78 -11.42 -10.84 -3.07
N ARG A 79 -10.91 -10.79 -4.30
CA ARG A 79 -10.23 -11.92 -4.93
C ARG A 79 -8.94 -12.27 -4.17
N TYR A 80 -8.14 -11.28 -3.86
CA TYR A 80 -6.92 -11.45 -3.05
C TYR A 80 -7.23 -12.04 -1.66
N GLU A 81 -8.26 -11.57 -0.96
CA GLU A 81 -8.71 -12.15 0.31
C GLU A 81 -9.13 -13.61 0.18
N LYS A 82 -9.80 -13.98 -0.92
CA LYS A 82 -10.19 -15.37 -1.18
C LYS A 82 -8.98 -16.28 -1.42
N GLU A 83 -7.97 -15.79 -2.14
CA GLU A 83 -6.79 -16.57 -2.54
C GLU A 83 -5.73 -16.66 -1.44
N CYS A 84 -5.49 -15.55 -0.74
CA CYS A 84 -4.39 -15.41 0.22
C CYS A 84 -4.86 -15.32 1.68
N GLY A 85 -6.16 -15.06 1.89
CA GLY A 85 -6.74 -15.09 3.22
C GLY A 85 -6.71 -16.48 3.81
N ARG A 86 -6.66 -16.57 5.13
CA ARG A 86 -6.96 -17.81 5.85
C ARG A 86 -8.02 -17.52 6.87
N SER A 87 -8.80 -18.55 7.15
CA SER A 87 -9.85 -18.53 8.17
C SER A 87 -9.24 -19.09 9.45
N ASP A 88 -9.14 -18.25 10.48
CA ASP A 88 -8.89 -18.61 11.88
C ASP A 88 -10.22 -18.89 12.64
N GLY A 89 -11.34 -18.65 11.97
CA GLY A 89 -12.69 -19.03 12.35
C GLY A 89 -13.70 -18.52 11.33
N PRO A 90 -15.00 -18.73 11.54
CA PRO A 90 -16.05 -18.04 10.80
C PRO A 90 -15.93 -16.51 10.93
N PRO A 91 -16.33 -15.71 9.92
CA PRO A 91 -17.16 -16.10 8.77
C PRO A 91 -16.47 -16.05 7.39
N LYS A 92 -15.25 -15.51 7.24
CA LYS A 92 -14.56 -15.44 5.94
C LYS A 92 -13.03 -15.46 6.10
N PRO A 93 -12.29 -16.01 5.13
CA PRO A 93 -10.85 -15.81 5.04
C PRO A 93 -10.54 -14.32 5.00
N THR A 94 -9.57 -13.89 5.80
CA THR A 94 -9.11 -12.50 5.79
C THR A 94 -7.59 -12.44 5.69
N ILE A 95 -7.12 -11.35 5.12
CA ILE A 95 -5.69 -11.03 5.05
C ILE A 95 -5.24 -10.48 6.40
N GLY A 96 -4.02 -10.82 6.81
CA GLY A 96 -3.46 -10.37 8.09
C GLY A 96 -3.98 -11.17 9.29
N ARG A 97 -4.16 -10.44 10.40
CA ARG A 97 -4.44 -10.91 11.78
C ARG A 97 -3.24 -11.52 12.50
N ASP A 98 -3.49 -11.78 13.78
CA ASP A 98 -2.61 -12.42 14.76
C ASP A 98 -1.89 -13.66 14.21
N ARG A 99 -2.51 -14.43 13.31
CA ARG A 99 -1.89 -15.62 12.71
C ARG A 99 -0.55 -15.38 11.99
N HIS A 100 -0.19 -14.15 11.63
CA HIS A 100 1.14 -13.83 11.07
C HIS A 100 2.08 -13.20 12.10
N ASP A 101 1.54 -12.82 13.25
CA ASP A 101 2.31 -12.38 14.40
C ASP A 101 2.78 -13.61 15.19
N ILE A 102 4.07 -13.88 15.11
CA ILE A 102 4.74 -14.98 15.80
C ILE A 102 4.50 -14.94 17.33
N THR A 103 4.18 -13.77 17.91
CA THR A 103 3.90 -13.64 19.34
C THR A 103 2.56 -14.26 19.75
N THR A 104 1.64 -14.48 18.81
CA THR A 104 0.35 -15.13 19.05
C THR A 104 0.40 -16.64 18.88
N TRP A 105 1.43 -17.14 18.18
CA TRP A 105 1.62 -18.57 17.95
C TRP A 105 1.86 -19.32 19.27
N SER A 106 1.46 -20.58 19.32
CA SER A 106 1.91 -21.47 20.38
C SER A 106 3.43 -21.70 20.28
N SER A 107 4.04 -22.10 21.40
CA SER A 107 5.46 -22.50 21.41
C SER A 107 5.75 -23.67 20.47
N ALA A 108 4.76 -24.54 20.23
CA ALA A 108 4.88 -25.64 19.28
C ALA A 108 4.92 -25.15 17.82
N GLU A 109 4.02 -24.23 17.45
CA GLU A 109 4.00 -23.63 16.10
C GLU A 109 5.29 -22.86 15.83
N ARG A 110 5.74 -22.03 16.79
CA ARG A 110 7.02 -21.31 16.65
C ARG A 110 8.21 -22.25 16.46
N ARG A 111 8.25 -23.37 17.20
CA ARG A 111 9.29 -24.40 17.02
C ARG A 111 9.22 -25.04 15.64
N GLY A 112 8.02 -25.36 15.16
CA GLY A 112 7.81 -25.98 13.84
C GLY A 112 8.28 -25.10 12.68
N HIS A 113 8.27 -23.79 12.86
CA HIS A 113 8.72 -22.80 11.87
C HIS A 113 10.13 -22.23 12.12
N SER A 114 10.80 -22.65 13.19
CA SER A 114 12.16 -22.20 13.54
C SER A 114 13.22 -23.02 12.80
N LEU A 115 14.22 -22.34 12.25
CA LEU A 115 15.36 -22.99 11.58
C LEU A 115 16.16 -23.91 12.51
N THR A 116 16.10 -23.67 13.83
CA THR A 116 16.81 -24.47 14.83
C THR A 116 15.93 -25.54 15.49
N GLY A 117 14.64 -25.59 15.14
CA GLY A 117 13.64 -26.41 15.84
C GLY A 117 13.36 -26.00 17.30
N ARG A 118 13.97 -24.91 17.78
CA ARG A 118 13.76 -24.33 19.11
C ARG A 118 12.81 -23.15 19.04
N ASP A 119 12.11 -22.86 20.13
CA ASP A 119 11.23 -21.70 20.20
C ASP A 119 12.12 -20.44 20.21
N PRO A 120 12.04 -19.56 19.19
CA PRO A 120 12.83 -18.34 19.14
C PRO A 120 12.42 -17.32 20.21
N LEU A 121 11.23 -17.45 20.81
CA LEU A 121 10.76 -16.55 21.85
C LEU A 121 10.84 -17.24 23.23
N SER A 122 11.84 -16.85 24.03
CA SER A 122 11.92 -17.29 25.42
C SER A 122 10.75 -16.71 26.24
N LYS A 123 10.41 -17.35 27.37
CA LYS A 123 9.35 -16.84 28.26
C LYS A 123 9.61 -15.39 28.69
N ARG A 124 10.86 -15.08 29.05
CA ARG A 124 11.29 -13.71 29.39
C ARG A 124 11.15 -12.76 28.20
N GLY A 125 11.47 -13.21 26.99
CA GLY A 125 11.27 -12.43 25.76
C GLY A 125 9.81 -12.10 25.51
N ILE A 126 8.91 -13.07 25.68
CA ILE A 126 7.45 -12.85 25.55
C ILE A 126 6.95 -11.85 26.60
N GLU A 127 7.39 -11.97 27.86
CA GLU A 127 7.02 -11.03 28.92
C GLU A 127 7.55 -9.61 28.65
N ALA A 128 8.79 -9.50 28.16
CA ALA A 128 9.37 -8.23 27.74
C ALA A 128 8.56 -7.57 26.62
N LEU A 129 8.19 -8.32 25.57
CA LEU A 129 7.34 -7.84 24.49
C LEU A 129 5.98 -7.36 25.00
N LYS A 130 5.35 -8.11 25.93
CA LYS A 130 4.09 -7.70 26.56
C LYS A 130 4.19 -6.40 27.36
N MET A 131 5.37 -6.09 27.90
CA MET A 131 5.66 -4.83 28.57
C MET A 131 6.07 -3.70 27.61
N GLY A 132 6.08 -3.94 26.29
CA GLY A 132 6.52 -2.98 25.30
C GLY A 132 8.04 -2.81 25.23
N LEU A 133 8.81 -3.75 25.78
CA LEU A 133 10.26 -3.75 25.71
C LEU A 133 10.74 -4.43 24.42
N VAL A 134 11.86 -3.97 23.89
CA VAL A 134 12.54 -4.58 22.75
C VAL A 134 13.31 -5.82 23.22
N MET A 135 13.20 -6.93 22.48
CA MET A 135 14.03 -8.10 22.75
C MET A 135 15.48 -7.77 22.40
N VAL A 136 16.36 -7.86 23.39
CA VAL A 136 17.81 -7.85 23.18
C VAL A 136 18.25 -9.30 23.02
N SER A 137 18.97 -9.60 21.94
CA SER A 137 19.59 -10.91 21.76
C SER A 137 20.69 -11.10 22.79
N ASP A 138 20.64 -12.22 23.51
CA ASP A 138 21.77 -12.70 24.31
C ASP A 138 22.92 -13.19 23.41
#